data_AF-A0A1F4F257-F1
#
_entry.id   AF-A0A1F4F257-F1
#
_cell.length_a   1.000
_cell.length_b   1.000
_cell.length_c   1.000
_cell.angle_alpha   90.00
_cell.angle_beta   90.00
_cell.angle_gamma   90.00
#
_symmetry.space_group_name_H-M   'P 1'
#
loop_
_entity.id
_entity.type
_entity.pdbx_description
1 polymer ?
#
loop_
_entity_poly.entity_id
_entity_poly.type
_entity_poly.pdbx_seq_one_letter_code
_entity_poly.pdbx_strand_id
1 'polypeptide(L)'
;MVARTGKPFLGASRDWLTAAMQAEFFVIHSMAFLGAMALWKPADAKAAKARAWIFWGLFAAYVAMALAAGFQQFLIFAGLTFVTYLGLFLNWRSPSALLQLGVRWGASFILFLAALEIFGAPEDVDKWDGRRSVIRAGALYFLALAAVELSGLYLRVIPRNSRRILAGLRKSGDSS
;
A
#
# COMPACT_ATOMS: atom_id res chain seq x y z
N MET A 1 21.67 20.58 28.87
CA MET A 1 20.85 19.34 28.78
C MET A 1 19.39 19.78 28.89
N VAL A 2 18.67 19.93 27.79
CA VAL A 2 17.27 20.40 27.81
C VAL A 2 16.38 19.17 27.88
N ALA A 3 15.76 18.93 29.04
CA ALA A 3 14.75 17.89 29.21
C ALA A 3 13.54 18.24 28.31
N ARG A 4 13.34 17.47 27.23
CA ARG A 4 12.15 17.58 26.38
C ARG A 4 10.99 16.85 27.06
N THR A 5 10.30 17.54 27.97
CA THR A 5 9.02 17.12 28.54
C THR A 5 7.87 17.45 27.58
N GLY A 6 7.91 16.89 26.36
CA GLY A 6 6.75 16.88 25.48
C GLY A 6 5.99 15.58 25.69
N LYS A 7 4.89 15.59 26.45
CA LYS A 7 3.95 14.45 26.42
C LYS A 7 3.53 14.27 24.96
N PRO A 8 3.73 13.08 24.34
CA PRO A 8 3.34 12.86 22.96
C PRO A 8 1.84 13.13 22.83
N PHE A 9 1.49 13.99 21.88
CA PHE A 9 0.09 14.25 21.54
C PHE A 9 -0.52 12.90 21.12
N LEU A 10 -1.48 12.38 21.90
CA LEU A 10 -2.25 11.17 21.59
C LEU A 10 -1.41 9.98 21.04
N GLY A 11 -0.35 9.57 21.74
CA GLY A 11 0.43 8.39 21.34
C GLY A 11 1.29 8.56 20.07
N ALA A 12 1.36 9.78 19.49
CA ALA A 12 2.33 10.11 18.46
C ALA A 12 3.73 10.30 19.09
N SER A 13 4.43 9.19 19.34
CA SER A 13 5.85 9.23 19.65
C SER A 13 6.63 9.77 18.45
N ARG A 14 7.85 10.28 18.64
CA ARG A 14 8.69 10.75 17.52
C ARG A 14 8.89 9.69 16.42
N ASP A 15 8.71 8.43 16.79
CA ASP A 15 8.92 7.26 15.95
C ASP A 15 7.64 6.77 15.27
N TRP A 16 6.47 7.41 15.53
CA TRP A 16 5.19 7.06 14.92
C TRP A 16 5.25 7.09 13.37
N LEU A 17 6.01 8.03 12.82
CA LEU A 17 6.12 8.22 11.38
C LEU A 17 7.02 7.17 10.74
N THR A 18 8.06 6.74 11.46
CA THR A 18 8.86 5.57 11.06
C THR A 18 8.00 4.32 11.10
N ALA A 19 7.22 4.15 12.16
CA ALA A 19 6.29 3.04 12.29
C ALA A 19 5.27 3.02 11.13
N ALA A 20 4.70 4.18 10.78
CA ALA A 20 3.83 4.35 9.64
C ALA A 20 4.51 4.03 8.31
N MET A 21 5.78 4.41 8.12
CA MET A 21 6.56 4.07 6.93
C MET A 21 6.83 2.57 6.81
N GLN A 22 7.14 1.88 7.92
CA GLN A 22 7.28 0.44 7.95
C GLN A 22 5.96 -0.25 7.61
N ALA A 23 4.86 0.17 8.24
CA ALA A 23 3.53 -0.37 7.95
C ALA A 23 3.11 -0.13 6.49
N GLU A 24 3.39 1.05 5.94
CA GLU A 24 3.11 1.37 4.54
C GLU A 24 3.93 0.49 3.59
N PHE A 25 5.21 0.24 3.88
CA PHE A 25 6.03 -0.70 3.12
C PHE A 25 5.37 -2.09 3.05
N PHE A 26 4.83 -2.58 4.17
CA PHE A 26 4.06 -3.82 4.22
C PHE A 26 2.77 -3.75 3.38
N VAL A 27 2.01 -2.65 3.46
CA VAL A 27 0.79 -2.45 2.65
C VAL A 27 1.11 -2.46 1.15
N ILE A 28 2.12 -1.72 0.72
CA ILE A 28 2.54 -1.68 -0.68
C ILE A 28 3.00 -3.06 -1.17
N HIS A 29 3.79 -3.78 -0.37
CA HIS A 29 4.26 -5.14 -0.70
C HIS A 29 3.10 -6.13 -0.79
N SER A 30 2.21 -6.12 0.20
CA SER A 30 1.02 -6.98 0.19
C SER A 30 0.14 -6.70 -1.02
N MET A 31 0.03 -5.44 -1.47
CA MET A 31 -0.79 -5.12 -2.62
C MET A 31 -0.26 -5.70 -3.94
N ALA A 32 1.04 -5.68 -4.20
CA ALA A 32 1.60 -6.33 -5.39
C ALA A 32 1.17 -7.80 -5.45
N PHE A 33 1.24 -8.47 -4.30
CA PHE A 33 0.85 -9.86 -4.16
C PHE A 33 -0.65 -10.08 -4.32
N LEU A 34 -1.48 -9.29 -3.62
CA LEU A 34 -2.95 -9.38 -3.70
C LEU A 34 -3.46 -9.07 -5.11
N GLY A 35 -2.84 -8.12 -5.80
CA GLY A 35 -3.10 -7.81 -7.21
C GLY A 35 -2.79 -9.00 -8.13
N ALA A 36 -1.62 -9.63 -7.98
CA ALA A 36 -1.27 -10.83 -8.73
C ALA A 36 -2.29 -11.97 -8.51
N MET A 37 -2.71 -12.18 -7.27
CA MET A 37 -3.73 -13.19 -6.93
C MET A 37 -5.10 -12.88 -7.50
N ALA A 38 -5.51 -11.61 -7.55
CA ALA A 38 -6.76 -11.19 -8.16
C ALA A 38 -6.78 -11.41 -9.68
N LEU A 39 -5.63 -11.25 -10.33
CA LEU A 39 -5.47 -11.46 -11.77
C LEU A 39 -5.27 -12.93 -12.16
N TRP A 40 -4.86 -13.78 -11.22
CA TRP A 40 -4.73 -15.22 -11.46
C TRP A 40 -6.11 -15.84 -11.72
N LYS A 41 -6.33 -16.30 -12.96
CA LYS A 41 -7.52 -17.04 -13.39
C LYS A 41 -7.27 -18.56 -13.24
N PRO A 42 -7.81 -19.21 -12.20
CA PRO A 42 -7.63 -20.65 -12.03
C PRO A 42 -8.39 -21.43 -13.12
N ALA A 43 -7.74 -22.43 -13.71
CA ALA A 43 -8.32 -23.27 -14.75
C ALA A 43 -9.33 -24.30 -14.22
N ASP A 44 -9.20 -24.70 -12.95
CA ASP A 44 -10.06 -25.70 -12.31
C ASP A 44 -10.39 -25.37 -10.84
N ALA A 45 -11.28 -26.16 -10.24
CA ALA A 45 -11.70 -25.99 -8.85
C ALA A 45 -10.57 -26.22 -7.83
N LYS A 46 -9.59 -27.07 -8.16
CA LYS A 46 -8.43 -27.34 -7.30
C LYS A 46 -7.50 -26.13 -7.25
N ALA A 47 -7.22 -25.51 -8.39
CA ALA A 47 -6.47 -24.28 -8.52
C ALA A 47 -7.19 -23.10 -7.85
N ALA A 48 -8.52 -23.03 -7.95
CA ALA A 48 -9.31 -22.00 -7.25
C ALA A 48 -9.19 -22.15 -5.72
N LYS A 49 -9.23 -23.40 -5.21
CA LYS A 49 -9.02 -23.69 -3.79
C LYS A 49 -7.59 -23.38 -3.35
N ALA A 50 -6.59 -23.74 -4.15
CA ALA A 50 -5.19 -23.40 -3.88
C ALA A 50 -4.97 -21.89 -3.81
N ARG A 51 -5.55 -21.13 -4.76
CA ARG A 51 -5.51 -19.66 -4.76
C ARG A 51 -6.09 -19.08 -3.47
N ALA A 52 -7.23 -19.60 -3.01
CA ALA A 52 -7.82 -19.16 -1.75
C ALA A 52 -6.92 -19.46 -0.54
N TRP A 53 -6.32 -20.65 -0.47
CA TRP A 53 -5.39 -21.00 0.61
C TRP A 53 -4.14 -20.13 0.62
N ILE A 54 -3.54 -19.87 -0.54
CA ILE A 54 -2.37 -19.00 -0.68
C ILE A 54 -2.72 -17.58 -0.23
N PHE A 55 -3.87 -17.05 -0.66
CA PHE A 55 -4.35 -15.74 -0.24
C PHE A 55 -4.48 -15.64 1.28
N TRP A 56 -5.19 -16.59 1.90
CA TRP A 56 -5.42 -16.56 3.35
C TRP A 56 -4.15 -16.79 4.16
N GLY A 57 -3.27 -17.68 3.71
CA GLY A 57 -1.98 -17.93 4.36
C GLY A 57 -1.10 -16.67 4.36
N LEU A 58 -1.04 -15.96 3.24
CA LEU A 58 -0.24 -14.74 3.15
C LEU A 58 -0.88 -13.57 3.89
N PHE A 59 -2.20 -13.41 3.82
CA PHE A 59 -2.90 -12.42 4.63
C PHE A 59 -2.63 -12.64 6.13
N ALA A 60 -2.72 -13.90 6.60
CA ALA A 60 -2.40 -14.25 7.97
C ALA A 60 -0.94 -13.96 8.32
N ALA A 61 0.01 -14.23 7.41
CA ALA A 61 1.42 -13.90 7.60
C ALA A 61 1.64 -12.39 7.78
N TYR A 62 1.04 -11.55 6.94
CA TYR A 62 1.13 -10.09 7.07
C TYR A 62 0.54 -9.59 8.40
N VAL A 63 -0.62 -10.12 8.79
CA VAL A 63 -1.24 -9.81 10.09
C VAL A 63 -0.34 -10.23 11.24
N ALA A 64 0.26 -11.43 11.18
CA ALA A 64 1.17 -11.92 12.21
C ALA A 64 2.44 -11.06 12.32
N MET A 65 3.03 -10.65 11.18
CA MET A 65 4.19 -9.76 11.17
C MET A 65 3.86 -8.38 11.76
N ALA A 66 2.70 -7.81 11.42
CA ALA A 66 2.26 -6.53 11.98
C ALA A 66 1.98 -6.62 13.49
N LEU A 67 1.40 -7.73 13.97
CA LEU A 67 1.19 -7.99 15.40
C LEU A 67 2.50 -8.22 16.15
N ALA A 68 3.48 -8.92 15.54
CA ALA A 68 4.80 -9.14 16.12
C ALA A 68 5.58 -7.83 16.31
N ALA A 69 5.35 -6.84 15.44
CA ALA A 69 5.87 -5.48 15.59
C ALA A 69 5.12 -4.63 16.65
N GLY A 70 4.07 -5.18 17.26
CA GLY A 70 3.30 -4.56 18.33
C GLY A 70 1.87 -4.18 17.92
N PHE A 71 0.97 -4.08 18.90
CA PHE A 71 -0.45 -3.80 18.66
C PHE A 71 -0.68 -2.47 17.94
N GLN A 72 0.11 -1.44 18.23
CA GLN A 72 0.04 -0.16 17.53
C GLN A 72 0.38 -0.30 16.03
N GLN A 73 1.39 -1.11 15.69
CA GLN A 73 1.75 -1.36 14.29
C GLN A 73 0.66 -2.15 13.56
N PHE A 74 0.06 -3.13 14.23
CA PHE A 74 -1.12 -3.81 13.71
C PHE A 74 -2.27 -2.83 13.40
N LEU A 75 -2.58 -1.90 14.31
CA LEU A 75 -3.63 -0.90 14.08
C LEU A 75 -3.30 0.04 12.92
N ILE A 76 -2.04 0.48 12.80
CA ILE A 76 -1.57 1.32 11.69
C ILE A 76 -1.69 0.55 10.37
N PHE A 77 -1.19 -0.69 10.32
CA PHE A 77 -1.29 -1.57 9.16
C PHE A 77 -2.75 -1.80 8.76
N ALA A 78 -3.62 -2.13 9.71
CA ALA A 78 -5.05 -2.33 9.46
C ALA A 78 -5.74 -1.06 8.95
N GLY A 79 -5.41 0.10 9.54
CA GLY A 79 -5.93 1.40 9.11
C GLY A 79 -5.49 1.78 7.69
N LEU A 80 -4.18 1.67 7.40
CA LEU A 80 -3.62 1.95 6.08
C LEU A 80 -4.16 0.99 5.02
N THR A 81 -4.24 -0.30 5.35
CA THR A 81 -4.91 -1.32 4.51
C THR A 81 -6.35 -0.90 4.22
N PHE A 82 -7.15 -0.57 5.24
CA PHE A 82 -8.54 -0.17 5.06
C PHE A 82 -8.67 1.08 4.18
N VAL A 83 -7.90 2.15 4.44
CA VAL A 83 -7.94 3.39 3.65
C VAL A 83 -7.49 3.16 2.20
N THR A 84 -6.53 2.26 2.00
CA THR A 84 -6.04 1.88 0.67
C THR A 84 -7.10 1.10 -0.11
N TYR A 85 -7.79 0.16 0.54
CA TYR A 85 -8.77 -0.74 -0.10
C TYR A 85 -10.22 -0.28 -0.01
N LEU A 86 -10.55 0.78 0.74
CA LEU A 86 -11.93 1.25 0.92
C LEU A 86 -12.61 1.54 -0.44
N GLY A 87 -11.89 2.19 -1.36
CA GLY A 87 -12.39 2.47 -2.70
C GLY A 87 -12.70 1.21 -3.52
N LEU A 88 -11.93 0.12 -3.31
CA LEU A 88 -12.19 -1.19 -3.91
C LEU A 88 -13.42 -1.83 -3.28
N PHE A 89 -13.52 -1.87 -1.94
CA PHE A 89 -14.67 -2.47 -1.26
C PHE A 89 -15.98 -1.79 -1.64
N LEU A 90 -15.98 -0.46 -1.77
CA LEU A 90 -17.15 0.32 -2.16
C LEU A 90 -17.53 0.13 -3.64
N ASN A 91 -16.59 -0.22 -4.52
CA ASN A 91 -16.81 -0.27 -5.98
C ASN A 91 -16.38 -1.59 -6.64
N TRP A 92 -16.35 -2.70 -5.89
CA TRP A 92 -15.70 -3.96 -6.30
C TRP A 92 -16.23 -4.58 -7.60
N ARG A 93 -17.46 -4.22 -8.00
CA ARG A 93 -18.11 -4.68 -9.23
C ARG A 93 -17.75 -3.85 -10.47
N SER A 94 -17.04 -2.73 -10.31
CA SER A 94 -16.65 -1.88 -11.44
C SER A 94 -15.24 -2.23 -11.95
N PRO A 95 -15.06 -2.60 -13.23
CA PRO A 95 -13.74 -2.82 -13.82
C PRO A 95 -12.81 -1.61 -13.72
N SER A 96 -13.37 -0.40 -13.67
CA SER A 96 -12.58 0.82 -13.48
C SER A 96 -11.98 0.93 -12.09
N ALA A 97 -12.56 0.28 -11.07
CA ALA A 97 -12.09 0.32 -9.69
C ALA A 97 -10.77 -0.44 -9.53
N LEU A 98 -10.62 -1.59 -10.18
CA LEU A 98 -9.35 -2.35 -10.19
C LEU A 98 -8.23 -1.56 -10.87
N LEU A 99 -8.53 -0.90 -12.00
CA LEU A 99 -7.56 -0.07 -12.70
C LEU A 99 -7.17 1.17 -11.88
N GLN A 100 -8.14 1.80 -11.21
CA GLN A 100 -7.88 2.91 -10.28
C GLN A 100 -6.99 2.47 -9.12
N LEU A 101 -7.26 1.31 -8.53
CA LEU A 101 -6.44 0.77 -7.45
C LEU A 101 -5.01 0.49 -7.94
N GLY A 102 -4.83 -0.16 -9.09
CA GLY A 102 -3.51 -0.45 -9.65
C GLY A 102 -2.67 0.80 -9.92
N VAL A 103 -3.28 1.85 -10.48
CA VAL A 103 -2.58 3.12 -10.73
C VAL A 103 -2.28 3.86 -9.42
N ARG A 104 -3.24 3.88 -8.48
CA ARG A 104 -3.04 4.46 -7.14
C ARG A 104 -1.86 3.82 -6.43
N TRP A 105 -1.77 2.50 -6.46
CA TRP A 105 -0.64 1.77 -5.91
C TRP A 105 0.67 2.04 -6.61
N GLY A 106 0.68 2.06 -7.94
CA GLY A 106 1.90 2.37 -8.70
C GLY A 106 2.44 3.75 -8.33
N ALA A 107 1.57 4.74 -8.20
CA ALA A 107 1.93 6.07 -7.75
C ALA A 107 2.40 6.08 -6.28
N SER A 108 1.69 5.41 -5.36
CA SER A 108 2.15 5.24 -3.96
C SER A 108 3.54 4.63 -3.90
N PHE A 109 3.81 3.57 -4.67
CA PHE A 109 5.11 2.91 -4.68
C PHE A 109 6.22 3.82 -5.20
N ILE A 110 5.99 4.52 -6.32
CA ILE A 110 6.96 5.47 -6.88
C ILE A 110 7.24 6.61 -5.90
N LEU A 111 6.19 7.19 -5.29
CA LEU A 111 6.35 8.25 -4.29
C LEU A 111 7.10 7.77 -3.05
N PHE A 112 6.83 6.54 -2.62
CA PHE A 112 7.49 5.92 -1.48
C PHE A 112 9.00 5.78 -1.72
N LEU A 113 9.39 5.18 -2.87
CA LEU A 113 10.79 5.05 -3.26
C LEU A 113 11.47 6.41 -3.42
N ALA A 114 10.82 7.35 -4.10
CA ALA A 114 11.35 8.69 -4.31
C ALA A 114 11.60 9.42 -2.98
N ALA A 115 10.67 9.30 -2.01
CA ALA A 115 10.84 9.91 -0.71
C ALA A 115 12.01 9.30 0.09
N LEU A 116 12.18 7.97 0.04
CA LEU A 116 13.32 7.31 0.69
C LEU A 116 14.66 7.76 0.08
N GLU A 117 14.73 7.83 -1.25
CA GLU A 117 15.93 8.24 -1.99
C GLU A 117 16.31 9.70 -1.71
N ILE A 118 15.35 10.63 -1.79
CA ILE A 118 15.58 12.07 -1.56
C ILE A 118 16.21 12.34 -0.19
N PHE A 119 15.84 11.56 0.83
CA PHE A 119 16.33 11.77 2.19
C PHE A 119 17.43 10.78 2.61
N GLY A 120 17.90 9.92 1.72
CA GLY A 120 18.94 8.91 2.01
C GLY A 120 18.52 8.00 3.17
N ALA A 121 17.32 7.45 3.10
CA ALA A 121 16.89 6.44 4.06
C ALA A 121 17.75 5.17 3.88
N PRO A 122 18.09 4.45 4.96
CA PRO A 122 18.80 3.16 4.84
C PRO A 122 18.01 2.18 3.98
N GLU A 123 18.70 1.37 3.18
CA GLU A 123 18.05 0.31 2.38
C GLU A 123 17.38 -0.74 3.29
N ASP A 124 18.04 -1.10 4.38
CA ASP A 124 17.51 -2.09 5.32
C ASP A 124 16.47 -1.46 6.27
N VAL A 125 15.27 -2.05 6.29
CA VAL A 125 14.11 -1.57 7.06
C VAL A 125 14.33 -1.64 8.58
N ASP A 126 15.13 -2.61 9.03
CA ASP A 126 15.53 -2.77 10.45
C ASP A 126 16.32 -1.57 10.99
N LYS A 127 16.96 -0.79 10.10
CA LYS A 127 17.74 0.40 10.45
C LYS A 127 16.90 1.68 10.49
N TRP A 128 15.59 1.62 10.27
CA TRP A 128 14.74 2.81 10.10
C TRP A 128 14.37 3.50 11.41
N ASP A 129 14.32 2.75 12.51
CA ASP A 129 13.85 3.23 13.82
C ASP A 129 14.60 4.48 14.31
N GLY A 130 13.83 5.51 14.65
CA GLY A 130 14.34 6.79 15.15
C GLY A 130 15.17 7.64 14.16
N ARG A 131 15.32 7.21 12.90
CA ARG A 131 16.14 7.94 11.91
C ARG A 131 15.42 9.17 11.38
N ARG A 132 16.11 10.31 11.46
CA ARG A 132 15.59 11.59 10.92
C ARG A 132 15.37 11.53 9.40
N SER A 133 16.17 10.78 8.65
CA SER A 133 15.98 10.59 7.21
C SER A 133 14.64 9.92 6.92
N VAL A 134 14.30 8.85 7.65
CA VAL A 134 13.04 8.12 7.49
C VAL A 134 11.84 8.96 7.92
N ILE A 135 11.95 9.72 9.02
CA ILE A 135 10.90 10.66 9.45
C ILE A 135 10.64 11.71 8.36
N ARG A 136 11.69 12.29 7.76
CA ARG A 136 11.53 13.28 6.67
C ARG A 136 10.95 12.65 5.41
N ALA A 137 11.39 11.43 5.07
CA ALA A 137 10.83 10.65 3.97
C ALA A 137 9.35 10.38 4.18
N GLY A 138 8.94 9.92 5.37
CA GLY A 138 7.53 9.71 5.70
C GLY A 138 6.70 10.98 5.60
N ALA A 139 7.21 12.12 6.07
CA ALA A 139 6.50 13.38 5.96
C ALA A 139 6.26 13.77 4.50
N LEU A 140 7.30 13.70 3.65
CA LEU A 140 7.19 13.99 2.23
C LEU A 140 6.27 13.00 1.52
N TYR A 141 6.41 11.71 1.82
CA TYR A 141 5.59 10.64 1.24
C TYR A 141 4.11 10.88 1.50
N PHE A 142 3.70 11.03 2.76
CA PHE A 142 2.29 11.21 3.10
C PHE A 142 1.73 12.55 2.58
N LEU A 143 2.54 13.63 2.53
CA LEU A 143 2.14 14.89 1.90
C LEU A 143 1.91 14.74 0.40
N ALA A 144 2.85 14.10 -0.31
CA ALA A 144 2.75 13.87 -1.74
C ALA A 144 1.57 12.95 -2.05
N LEU A 145 1.39 11.89 -1.28
CA LEU A 145 0.25 10.98 -1.41
C LEU A 145 -1.07 11.74 -1.21
N ALA A 146 -1.19 12.56 -0.15
CA ALA A 146 -2.38 13.36 0.10
C ALA A 146 -2.67 14.33 -1.07
N ALA A 147 -1.65 15.00 -1.62
CA ALA A 147 -1.81 15.88 -2.78
C ALA A 147 -2.34 15.12 -4.01
N VAL A 148 -1.82 13.91 -4.24
CA VAL A 148 -2.26 13.06 -5.35
C VAL A 148 -3.70 12.55 -5.14
N GLU A 149 -4.06 12.11 -3.94
CA GLU A 149 -5.45 11.71 -3.63
C GLU A 149 -6.44 12.86 -3.84
N LEU A 150 -6.11 14.06 -3.32
CA LEU A 150 -6.96 15.25 -3.42
C LEU A 150 -7.08 15.78 -4.86
N SER A 151 -6.09 15.56 -5.70
CA SER A 151 -6.14 15.98 -7.11
C SER A 151 -7.25 15.28 -7.91
N GLY A 152 -7.72 14.11 -7.44
CA GLY A 152 -8.67 13.27 -8.15
C GLY A 152 -8.14 12.76 -9.49
N LEU A 153 -6.82 12.74 -9.68
CA LEU A 153 -6.15 12.34 -10.93
C LEU A 153 -6.70 11.01 -11.45
N TYR A 154 -6.79 10.01 -10.58
CA TYR A 154 -7.27 8.67 -10.92
C TYR A 154 -8.74 8.66 -11.33
N LEU A 155 -9.59 9.48 -10.69
CA LEU A 155 -11.01 9.59 -11.00
C LEU A 155 -11.26 10.33 -12.31
N ARG A 156 -10.37 11.24 -12.73
CA ARG A 156 -10.51 12.01 -13.97
C ARG A 156 -9.96 11.29 -15.20
N VAL A 157 -8.83 10.59 -15.05
CA VAL A 157 -8.09 9.99 -16.17
C VAL A 157 -8.56 8.56 -16.47
N ILE A 158 -8.85 7.77 -15.43
CA ILE A 158 -9.05 6.32 -15.59
C ILE A 158 -10.45 5.98 -16.14
N PRO A 159 -11.57 6.55 -15.66
CA PRO A 159 -12.89 6.27 -16.24
C PRO A 159 -12.98 6.59 -17.73
N ARG A 160 -12.39 7.71 -18.17
CA ARG A 160 -12.36 8.15 -19.59
C ARG A 160 -11.66 7.15 -20.51
N ASN A 161 -10.58 6.52 -20.04
CA ASN A 161 -9.76 5.63 -20.87
C ASN A 161 -9.93 4.13 -20.55
N SER A 162 -10.66 3.78 -19.48
CA SER A 162 -10.81 2.42 -18.96
C SER A 162 -11.25 1.40 -20.01
N ARG A 163 -12.24 1.73 -20.85
CA ARG A 163 -12.73 0.82 -21.91
C ARG A 163 -11.66 0.51 -22.96
N ARG A 164 -10.85 1.49 -23.37
CA ARG A 164 -9.75 1.29 -24.33
C ARG A 164 -8.61 0.48 -23.72
N ILE A 165 -8.21 0.81 -22.49
CA ILE A 165 -7.13 0.13 -21.77
C ILE A 165 -7.48 -1.34 -21.54
N LEU A 166 -8.69 -1.61 -21.05
CA LEU A 166 -9.16 -2.98 -20.82
C LEU A 166 -9.32 -3.78 -22.13
N ALA A 167 -9.76 -3.13 -23.22
CA ALA A 167 -9.83 -3.78 -24.54
C ALA A 167 -8.44 -4.12 -25.10
N GLY A 168 -7.44 -3.26 -24.89
CA GLY A 168 -6.05 -3.53 -25.27
C GLY A 168 -5.44 -4.70 -24.49
N LEU A 169 -5.62 -4.72 -23.16
CA LEU A 169 -5.14 -5.81 -22.29
C LEU A 169 -5.79 -7.16 -22.61
N ARG A 170 -7.06 -7.16 -23.05
CA ARG A 170 -7.75 -8.39 -23.48
C ARG A 170 -7.17 -8.95 -24.77
N LYS A 171 -6.86 -8.07 -25.75
CA LYS A 171 -6.22 -8.46 -27.01
C LYS A 171 -4.82 -9.04 -26.82
N SER A 172 -4.03 -8.53 -25.87
CA SER A 172 -2.69 -9.04 -25.59
C SER A 172 -2.67 -10.37 -24.82
N GLY A 173 -3.73 -10.68 -24.08
CA GLY A 173 -3.86 -11.94 -23.33
C GLY A 173 -4.44 -13.11 -24.13
N ASP A 174 -5.08 -12.84 -25.28
CA ASP A 174 -5.58 -13.87 -26.19
C ASP A 174 -4.51 -14.28 -27.25
N SER A 175 -3.38 -13.59 -27.29
CA SER A 175 -2.25 -13.82 -28.22
C SER A 175 -1.08 -14.61 -27.61
N SER A 176 -1.26 -15.22 -26.45
CA SER A 176 -0.30 -16.04 -25.72
C SER A 176 -0.95 -17.33 -25.26
#